data_AF-A0A963RJD3-F1
#
_entry.id   AF-A0A963RJD3-F1
#
_cell.length_a   1.000
_cell.length_b   1.000
_cell.length_c   1.000
_cell.angle_alpha   90.00
_cell.angle_beta   90.00
_cell.angle_gamma   90.00
#
_symmetry.space_group_name_H-M   'P 1'
#
loop_
_entity.id
_entity.type
_entity.pdbx_description
1 polymer ?
#
loop_
_entity_poly.entity_id
_entity_poly.type
_entity_poly.pdbx_seq_one_letter_code
_entity_poly.pdbx_strand_id
1 'polypeptide(L)' 'WEHAYYLDHQNARPSYLDAVVDGHLNWDFAADNLARGSAWVYPG' A
#
# COMPACT_ATOMS: atom_id res chain seq x y z
N TRP A 1 -8.06 6.30 1.37
CA TRP A 1 -9.35 7.02 1.49
C TRP A 1 -10.46 6.02 1.77
N GLU A 2 -11.62 6.44 2.27
CA GLU A 2 -12.72 5.50 2.58
C GLU A 2 -13.09 4.62 1.37
N HIS A 3 -13.07 5.17 0.15
CA HIS A 3 -13.24 4.38 -1.08
C HIS A 3 -12.24 3.22 -1.29
N ALA A 4 -11.13 3.16 -0.57
CA ALA A 4 -10.20 2.03 -0.65
C ALA A 4 -10.64 0.80 0.16
N TYR A 5 -11.59 0.96 1.08
CA TYR A 5 -11.96 -0.11 2.01
C TYR A 5 -13.44 -0.16 2.40
N TYR A 6 -14.24 0.87 2.15
CA TYR A 6 -15.59 0.98 2.72
C TYR A 6 -16.56 -0.06 2.18
N LEU A 7 -16.40 -0.51 0.92
CA LEU A 7 -17.24 -1.55 0.34
C LEU A 7 -17.05 -2.91 1.04
N ASP A 8 -15.82 -3.24 1.41
CA ASP A 8 -15.46 -4.54 2.00
C ASP A 8 -15.45 -4.51 3.54
N HIS A 9 -15.10 -3.35 4.13
CA HIS A 9 -14.84 -3.20 5.57
C HIS A 9 -15.69 -2.11 6.25
N GLN A 10 -16.48 -1.32 5.52
CA GLN A 10 -17.29 -0.21 6.07
C GLN A 10 -16.47 0.70 7.02
N ASN A 11 -16.89 0.85 8.28
CA ASN A 11 -16.18 1.64 9.30
C ASN A 11 -15.02 0.87 9.98
N ALA A 12 -14.80 -0.40 9.65
CA ALA A 12 -13.75 -1.25 10.22
C ALA A 12 -12.37 -0.98 9.59
N ARG A 13 -11.95 0.29 9.57
CA ARG A 13 -10.63 0.71 9.08
C ARG A 13 -9.45 -0.04 9.72
N PRO A 14 -9.45 -0.36 11.03
CA PRO A 14 -8.34 -1.11 11.63
C PRO A 14 -8.09 -2.46 10.95
N SER A 15 -9.14 -3.24 10.69
CA SER A 15 -9.02 -4.56 10.05
C SER A 15 -8.49 -4.47 8.62
N TYR A 16 -8.88 -3.44 7.86
CA TYR A 16 -8.31 -3.19 6.54
C TYR A 16 -6.81 -2.88 6.61
N LEU A 17 -6.38 -2.08 7.60
CA LEU A 17 -4.97 -1.74 7.78
C LEU A 17 -4.15 -2.97 8.16
N ASP A 18 -4.65 -3.81 9.07
CA ASP A 18 -3.96 -5.04 9.47
C ASP A 18 -3.73 -5.95 8.26
N ALA A 19 -4.77 -6.20 7.45
CA ALA A 19 -4.66 -7.01 6.23
C ALA A 19 -3.66 -6.43 5.21
N VAL A 20 -3.65 -5.10 5.05
CA VAL A 20 -2.71 -4.43 4.14
C VAL A 20 -1.27 -4.60 4.60
N VAL A 21 -0.99 -4.35 5.89
CA VAL A 21 0.35 -4.40 6.46
C VAL A 21 0.89 -5.83 6.46
N ASP A 22 0.04 -6.81 6.82
CA ASP A 22 0.46 -8.20 6.98
C ASP A 22 0.63 -8.95 5.65
N GLY A 23 -0.11 -8.56 4.60
CA GLY A 23 -0.21 -9.38 3.38
C GLY A 23 -0.10 -8.67 2.03
N HIS A 24 -0.20 -7.34 1.98
CA HIS A 24 -0.34 -6.64 0.69
C HIS A 24 0.77 -5.62 0.40
N LEU A 25 1.63 -5.30 1.36
CA LEU A 25 2.78 -4.44 1.11
C LEU A 25 3.84 -5.17 0.26
N ASN A 26 4.22 -4.55 -0.86
CA ASN A 26 5.36 -4.99 -1.65
C ASN A 26 6.64 -4.33 -1.12
N TRP A 27 7.34 -5.06 -0.24
CA TRP A 27 8.57 -4.58 0.38
C TRP A 27 9.76 -4.47 -0.59
N ASP A 28 9.81 -5.29 -1.63
CA ASP A 28 10.85 -5.22 -2.66
C ASP A 28 10.75 -3.88 -3.42
N PHE A 29 9.52 -3.48 -3.79
CA PHE A 29 9.30 -2.16 -4.40
C PHE A 29 9.72 -1.02 -3.48
N ALA A 30 9.47 -1.13 -2.17
CA ALA A 30 9.92 -0.13 -1.21
C ALA A 30 11.46 -0.07 -1.12
N ALA A 31 12.13 -1.22 -1.07
CA ALA A 31 13.59 -1.32 -1.05
C ALA A 31 14.22 -0.76 -2.33
N ASP A 32 13.66 -1.07 -3.50
CA ASP A 32 14.10 -0.52 -4.79
C ASP A 32 14.02 1.00 -4.82
N ASN A 33 12.94 1.58 -4.28
CA ASN A 33 12.79 3.04 -4.21
C ASN A 33 13.78 3.69 -3.25
N LEU A 34 14.07 3.05 -2.12
CA LEU A 34 15.11 3.50 -1.18
C LEU A 34 16.49 3.50 -1.87
N ALA A 35 16.81 2.43 -2.60
CA ALA A 35 18.08 2.31 -3.33
C ALA A 35 18.19 3.30 -4.50
N ARG A 36 17.08 3.60 -5.18
CA ARG A 36 17.03 4.50 -6.35
C ARG A 36 17.45 5.93 -6.02
N GLY A 37 17.20 6.40 -4.80
CA GLY A 37 17.55 7.77 -4.36
C GLY A 37 16.85 8.89 -5.14
N SER A 38 15.84 8.57 -5.94
CA SER A 38 15.05 9.49 -6.75
C SER A 38 13.61 8.99 -6.86
N ALA A 39 12.70 9.84 -7.31
CA ALA A 39 11.30 9.45 -7.46
C ALA A 39 11.14 8.36 -8.52
N TRP A 40 10.27 7.39 -8.24
CA TRP A 40 9.82 6.44 -9.26
C TRP A 40 9.07 7.18 -10.37
N VAL A 41 9.32 6.79 -11.62
CA VAL A 41 8.65 7.34 -12.80
C VAL A 41 7.97 6.19 -13.53
N TYR A 42 6.78 6.46 -14.05
CA TYR A 42 6.05 5.49 -14.87
C TYR A 42 6.90 5.09 -16.08
N PRO A 43 7.16 3.79 -16.30
CA PRO A 43 7.83 3.34 -17.50
C PRO A 43 6.88 3.59 -18.68
N GLY A 44 7.16 4.64 -19.44
CA GLY A 44 6.44 4.97 -20.67
C GLY A 44 6.67 3.95 -21.78
#